data_AF-A0A1I3W2C3-F1
#
_entry.id   AF-A0A1I3W2C3-F1
#
_cell.length_a   1.000
_cell.length_b   1.000
_cell.length_c   1.000
_cell.angle_alpha   90.00
_cell.angle_beta   90.00
_cell.angle_gamma   90.00
#
_symmetry.space_group_name_H-M   'P 1'
#
loop_
_entity.id
_entity.type
_entity.pdbx_description
1 polymer ?
#
loop_
_entity_poly.entity_id
_entity_poly.type
_entity_poly.pdbx_seq_one_letter_code
_entity_poly.pdbx_strand_id
1 'polypeptide(L)'
;MSVDELLADLLERLDQRLYGKFRGYVHRVDDPENRGRLQAVVPRLLGPDEPTGWALPSSPYAGPDQGLYVVPEVGAGVWVEFEEGDLSRPIWSGMWWGSPQAEDVGTPDSVADGVARSAHQPPLPDGGVPDRVPEVPRHGRPSTVAGPRVRILKSASGHRIVLDDDANVLEIHDAQGNRMTFGPEGVDVVASNERTVNHGSRGVTVDGALRETVARDVTRTVGGGATEKVAGDVAREFGATLTETVGRVLSRTVDATGETVEVTGPVRRTVHGSVTEQVDGAYGLTAGSGVGITTGGGVNVVSGGATTIAAASPGLGITAVDVDAGVGNVSLNTRLGVLQLGGLSAVSPMVLGDGLAQHLLMLSTIAKAINPMTVAAYGPALDVWAALTPVMDLSYFGFVKRFPVG
;
A
#
# COMPACT_ATOMS: atom_id res chain seq x y z
N MET A 1 34.37 -46.80 -73.35
CA MET A 1 33.19 -46.89 -72.48
C MET A 1 32.26 -47.90 -73.13
N SER A 2 32.27 -49.12 -72.61
CA SER A 2 31.39 -50.20 -73.11
C SER A 2 29.94 -49.92 -72.70
N VAL A 3 28.98 -50.55 -73.38
CA VAL A 3 27.55 -50.46 -73.01
C VAL A 3 27.34 -50.96 -71.57
N ASP A 4 28.13 -51.93 -71.12
CA ASP A 4 28.06 -52.47 -69.76
C ASP A 4 28.62 -51.49 -68.72
N GLU A 5 29.65 -50.70 -69.04
CA GLU A 5 30.16 -49.64 -68.16
C GLU A 5 29.18 -48.48 -68.06
N LEU A 6 28.52 -48.12 -69.16
CA LEU A 6 27.43 -47.14 -69.16
C LEU A 6 26.22 -47.67 -68.40
N LEU A 7 25.85 -48.93 -68.55
CA LEU A 7 24.73 -49.53 -67.84
C LEU A 7 25.02 -49.67 -66.35
N ALA A 8 26.26 -49.98 -65.96
CA ALA A 8 26.70 -50.02 -64.57
C ALA A 8 26.69 -48.62 -63.92
N ASP A 9 27.25 -47.59 -64.58
CA ASP A 9 27.22 -46.20 -64.09
C ASP A 9 25.79 -45.63 -64.04
N LEU A 10 24.93 -46.05 -64.97
CA LEU A 10 23.53 -45.63 -65.04
C LEU A 10 22.66 -46.39 -64.04
N LEU A 11 22.94 -47.68 -63.77
CA LEU A 11 22.31 -48.43 -62.68
C LEU A 11 22.77 -47.89 -61.31
N GLU A 12 24.06 -47.64 -61.10
CA GLU A 12 24.60 -47.06 -59.86
C GLU A 12 24.03 -45.64 -59.60
N ARG A 13 23.82 -44.84 -60.66
CA ARG A 13 23.13 -43.53 -60.56
C ARG A 13 21.62 -43.63 -60.38
N LEU A 14 20.98 -44.70 -60.85
CA LEU A 14 19.55 -44.94 -60.67
C LEU A 14 19.21 -45.55 -59.30
N ASP A 15 20.16 -46.23 -58.65
CA ASP A 15 19.89 -47.04 -57.46
C ASP A 15 19.98 -46.29 -56.10
N GLN A 16 20.23 -44.98 -56.09
CA GLN A 16 20.42 -44.24 -54.82
C GLN A 16 19.80 -42.84 -54.77
N ARG A 17 18.95 -42.47 -55.73
CA ARG A 17 18.27 -41.16 -55.71
C ARG A 17 16.79 -41.33 -55.46
N LEU A 18 16.39 -41.14 -54.21
CA LEU A 18 15.00 -41.26 -53.77
C LEU A 18 14.35 -39.89 -53.64
N TYR A 19 13.58 -39.53 -54.67
CA TYR A 19 12.79 -38.30 -54.68
C TYR A 19 11.38 -38.56 -54.13
N GLY A 20 10.93 -37.71 -53.21
CA GLY A 20 9.59 -37.75 -52.64
C GLY A 20 9.56 -37.45 -51.15
N LYS A 21 8.35 -37.44 -50.59
CA LYS A 21 8.10 -37.35 -49.15
C LYS A 21 7.85 -38.74 -48.58
N PHE A 22 8.62 -39.11 -47.57
CA PHE A 22 8.54 -40.40 -46.88
C PHE A 22 8.02 -40.21 -45.46
N ARG A 23 7.13 -41.10 -45.00
CA ARG A 23 6.68 -41.08 -43.61
C ARG A 23 7.80 -41.53 -42.70
N GLY A 24 8.12 -40.69 -41.73
CA GLY A 24 9.01 -41.04 -40.64
C GLY A 24 8.44 -40.66 -39.29
N TYR A 25 9.11 -41.13 -38.25
CA TYR A 25 8.82 -40.81 -36.86
C TYR A 25 10.05 -40.20 -36.23
N VAL A 26 9.88 -39.12 -35.49
CA VAL A 26 11.00 -38.47 -34.80
C VAL A 26 11.61 -39.44 -33.80
N HIS A 27 12.89 -39.76 -33.99
CA HIS A 27 13.65 -40.63 -33.10
C HIS A 27 14.40 -39.82 -32.04
N ARG A 28 14.99 -38.70 -32.46
CA ARG A 28 15.94 -37.94 -31.64
C ARG A 28 15.98 -36.46 -32.05
N VAL A 29 16.09 -35.55 -31.09
CA VAL A 29 15.95 -34.08 -31.29
C VAL A 29 17.06 -33.24 -30.65
N ASP A 30 18.00 -33.86 -29.94
CA ASP A 30 19.17 -33.21 -29.30
C ASP A 30 20.27 -32.93 -30.33
N ASP A 31 19.96 -32.03 -31.25
CA ASP A 31 20.87 -31.53 -32.29
C ASP A 31 22.08 -30.80 -31.68
N PRO A 32 23.32 -31.33 -31.82
CA PRO A 32 24.53 -30.71 -31.28
C PRO A 32 24.82 -29.31 -31.84
N GLU A 33 24.30 -28.96 -33.02
CA GLU A 33 24.50 -27.65 -33.65
C GLU A 33 23.36 -26.66 -33.35
N ASN A 34 22.29 -27.09 -32.67
CA ASN A 34 21.11 -26.26 -32.37
C ASN A 34 20.48 -25.60 -33.62
N ARG A 35 20.46 -26.31 -34.75
CA ARG A 35 19.92 -25.83 -36.05
C ARG A 35 18.51 -26.34 -36.32
N GLY A 36 17.86 -26.94 -35.33
CA GLY A 36 16.53 -27.52 -35.45
C GLY A 36 16.52 -28.83 -36.24
N ARG A 37 17.65 -29.54 -36.25
CA ARG A 37 17.76 -30.86 -36.90
C ARG A 37 17.15 -31.94 -36.01
N LEU A 38 16.69 -33.01 -36.64
CA LEU A 38 16.21 -34.21 -35.94
C LEU A 38 16.69 -35.46 -36.65
N GLN A 39 16.78 -36.58 -35.94
CA GLN A 39 16.87 -37.88 -36.56
C GLN A 39 15.48 -38.50 -36.58
N ALA A 40 15.08 -39.05 -37.71
CA ALA A 40 13.81 -39.76 -37.85
C ALA A 40 14.06 -41.21 -38.23
N VAL A 41 13.21 -42.13 -37.75
CA VAL A 41 13.13 -43.46 -38.33
C VAL A 41 12.22 -43.36 -39.56
N VAL A 42 12.71 -43.82 -40.71
CA VAL A 42 11.93 -43.92 -41.96
C VAL A 42 11.85 -45.41 -42.33
N PRO A 43 10.84 -46.15 -41.80
CA PRO A 43 10.82 -47.61 -41.87
C PRO A 43 10.93 -48.16 -43.29
N ARG A 44 10.33 -47.47 -44.26
CA ARG A 44 10.33 -47.88 -45.67
C ARG A 44 11.71 -47.85 -46.33
N LEU A 45 12.61 -46.97 -45.87
CA LEU A 45 13.88 -46.72 -46.54
C LEU A 45 15.07 -47.32 -45.80
N LEU A 46 15.10 -47.13 -44.48
CA LEU A 46 16.23 -47.53 -43.63
C LEU A 46 15.92 -48.74 -42.75
N GLY A 47 14.65 -49.16 -42.69
CA GLY A 47 14.17 -50.17 -41.76
C GLY A 47 13.66 -49.56 -40.45
N PRO A 48 13.03 -50.38 -39.58
CA PRO A 48 12.33 -49.90 -38.39
C PRO A 48 13.25 -49.39 -37.26
N ASP A 49 14.52 -49.79 -37.27
CA ASP A 49 15.44 -49.54 -36.16
C ASP A 49 16.56 -48.55 -36.51
N GLU A 50 16.71 -48.21 -37.80
CA GLU A 50 17.80 -47.35 -38.27
C GLU A 50 17.30 -45.90 -38.44
N PRO A 51 17.78 -44.96 -37.61
CA PRO A 51 17.47 -43.55 -37.77
C PRO A 51 18.25 -42.94 -38.94
N THR A 52 17.69 -41.90 -39.55
CA THR A 52 18.40 -41.08 -40.52
C THR A 52 19.61 -40.38 -39.88
N GLY A 53 20.49 -39.84 -40.73
CA GLY A 53 21.36 -38.73 -40.33
C GLY A 53 20.55 -37.53 -39.80
N TRP A 54 21.25 -36.48 -39.37
CA TRP A 54 20.60 -35.25 -38.89
C TRP A 54 19.84 -34.55 -40.03
N ALA A 55 18.51 -34.64 -39.99
CA ALA A 55 17.63 -34.07 -40.99
C ALA A 55 17.54 -32.54 -40.83
N LEU A 56 17.79 -31.79 -41.89
CA LEU A 56 17.65 -30.33 -41.88
C LEU A 56 16.16 -29.92 -41.88
N PRO A 57 15.77 -28.85 -41.17
CA PRO A 57 14.41 -28.36 -41.21
C PRO A 57 14.11 -27.65 -42.54
N SER A 58 13.07 -28.08 -43.23
CA SER A 58 12.40 -27.29 -44.28
C SER A 58 11.46 -26.29 -43.59
N SER A 59 12.04 -25.30 -42.90
CA SER A 59 11.24 -24.32 -42.16
C SER A 59 10.48 -23.38 -43.10
N PRO A 60 9.19 -23.07 -42.83
CA PRO A 60 8.42 -22.10 -43.62
C PRO A 60 9.04 -20.70 -43.68
N TYR A 61 9.90 -20.35 -42.72
CA TYR A 61 10.61 -19.08 -42.69
C TYR A 61 11.93 -19.23 -41.93
N ALA A 62 13.05 -18.89 -42.57
CA ALA A 62 14.38 -18.87 -41.96
C ALA A 62 15.22 -17.73 -42.55
N GLY A 63 15.84 -16.93 -41.68
CA GLY A 63 16.79 -15.86 -41.98
C GLY A 63 17.88 -15.79 -40.90
N PRO A 64 18.90 -14.93 -41.04
CA PRO A 64 20.08 -14.92 -40.16
C PRO A 64 19.79 -14.86 -38.65
N ASP A 65 18.78 -14.09 -38.22
CA ASP A 65 18.38 -13.93 -36.80
C ASP A 65 16.85 -14.06 -36.58
N GLN A 66 16.12 -14.62 -37.54
CA GLN A 66 14.66 -14.71 -37.50
C GLN A 66 14.16 -15.94 -38.24
N GLY A 67 13.09 -16.57 -37.77
CA GLY A 67 12.58 -17.78 -38.39
C GLY A 67 11.52 -18.45 -37.55
N LEU A 68 10.91 -19.50 -38.11
CA LEU A 68 10.03 -20.40 -37.37
C LEU A 68 10.86 -21.59 -36.88
N TYR A 69 11.22 -21.57 -35.59
CA TYR A 69 11.95 -22.65 -34.93
C TYR A 69 10.97 -23.49 -34.11
N VAL A 70 10.49 -24.59 -34.70
CA VAL A 70 9.55 -25.51 -34.05
C VAL A 70 10.02 -26.93 -34.33
N VAL A 71 10.78 -27.51 -33.40
CA VAL A 71 11.23 -28.89 -33.51
C VAL A 71 10.16 -29.79 -32.90
N PRO A 72 9.67 -30.80 -33.63
CA PRO A 72 8.67 -31.72 -33.11
C PRO A 72 9.22 -32.67 -32.03
N GLU A 73 8.34 -33.19 -31.17
CA GLU A 73 8.72 -34.12 -30.10
C GLU A 73 9.08 -35.52 -30.65
N VAL A 74 9.89 -36.26 -29.89
CA VAL A 74 10.20 -37.68 -30.18
C VAL A 74 8.90 -38.49 -30.24
N GLY A 75 8.76 -39.31 -31.28
CA GLY A 75 7.57 -40.10 -31.58
C GLY A 75 6.56 -39.40 -32.49
N ALA A 76 6.71 -38.10 -32.79
CA ALA A 76 5.80 -37.41 -33.70
C ALA A 76 5.98 -37.85 -35.17
N GLY A 77 4.89 -37.87 -35.92
CA GLY A 77 4.90 -38.18 -37.36
C GLY A 77 5.43 -37.01 -38.19
N VAL A 78 6.52 -37.23 -38.91
CA VAL A 78 7.20 -36.22 -39.74
C VAL A 78 7.34 -36.69 -41.18
N TRP A 79 7.25 -35.77 -42.14
CA TRP A 79 7.63 -36.07 -43.53
C TRP A 79 9.12 -35.86 -43.70
N VAL A 80 9.81 -36.87 -44.22
CA VAL A 80 11.24 -36.86 -44.51
C VAL A 80 11.46 -36.82 -46.01
N GLU A 81 12.34 -35.95 -46.44
CA GLU A 81 12.85 -35.78 -47.80
C GLU A 81 14.37 -35.91 -47.77
N PHE A 82 15.02 -35.88 -48.93
CA PHE A 82 16.46 -36.03 -49.05
C PHE A 82 17.00 -35.01 -50.07
N GLU A 83 18.01 -34.22 -49.68
CA GLU A 83 18.63 -33.22 -50.57
C GLU A 83 19.15 -33.92 -51.83
N GLU A 84 18.71 -33.46 -53.00
CA GLU A 84 19.08 -34.05 -54.30
C GLU A 84 18.76 -35.56 -54.43
N GLY A 85 17.93 -36.11 -53.53
CA GLY A 85 17.60 -37.52 -53.43
C GLY A 85 18.64 -38.38 -52.69
N ASP A 86 19.66 -37.77 -52.08
CA ASP A 86 20.75 -38.45 -51.36
C ASP A 86 20.34 -38.83 -49.93
N LEU A 87 20.27 -40.13 -49.63
CA LEU A 87 19.87 -40.65 -48.32
C LEU A 87 20.75 -40.15 -47.17
N SER A 88 21.99 -39.75 -47.45
CA SER A 88 22.91 -39.19 -46.44
C SER A 88 22.56 -37.76 -46.03
N ARG A 89 21.67 -37.07 -46.77
CA ARG A 89 21.28 -35.68 -46.55
C ARG A 89 19.77 -35.54 -46.31
N PRO A 90 19.25 -36.03 -45.19
CA PRO A 90 17.84 -35.94 -44.88
C PRO A 90 17.39 -34.48 -44.66
N ILE A 91 16.14 -34.21 -45.00
CA ILE A 91 15.39 -32.98 -44.71
C ILE A 91 14.08 -33.42 -44.04
N TRP A 92 13.60 -32.69 -43.04
CA TRP A 92 12.26 -32.89 -42.51
C TRP A 92 11.36 -31.71 -42.89
N SER A 93 10.15 -31.98 -43.38
CA SER A 93 9.25 -30.98 -43.98
C SER A 93 7.79 -31.17 -43.54
N GLY A 94 7.45 -30.54 -42.42
CA GLY A 94 6.09 -30.59 -41.86
C GLY A 94 5.76 -31.94 -41.21
N MET A 95 4.52 -32.03 -40.72
CA MET A 95 4.05 -33.12 -39.85
C MET A 95 2.84 -33.83 -40.45
N TRP A 96 2.58 -35.05 -39.98
CA TRP A 96 1.37 -35.79 -40.31
C TRP A 96 0.74 -36.38 -39.03
N TRP A 97 -0.56 -36.67 -39.10
CA TRP A 97 -1.36 -37.11 -37.95
C TRP A 97 -1.48 -38.63 -37.91
N GLY A 98 -1.11 -39.23 -36.78
CA GLY A 98 -1.23 -40.67 -36.51
C GLY A 98 -0.13 -41.13 -35.54
N SER A 99 -0.37 -42.23 -34.83
CA SER A 99 0.65 -42.89 -34.01
C SER A 99 1.30 -44.01 -34.82
N PRO A 100 2.61 -44.28 -34.67
CA PRO A 100 3.23 -45.43 -35.29
C PRO A 100 2.53 -46.73 -34.88
N GLN A 101 1.98 -47.46 -35.85
CA GLN A 101 1.46 -48.81 -35.67
C GLN A 101 2.48 -49.83 -36.16
N ALA A 102 2.48 -51.03 -35.57
CA ALA A 102 3.39 -52.11 -35.98
C ALA A 102 3.20 -52.52 -37.45
N GLU A 103 2.03 -52.25 -38.00
CA GLU A 103 1.62 -52.52 -39.39
C GLU A 103 2.10 -51.45 -40.40
N ASP A 104 2.55 -50.27 -39.95
CA ASP A 104 3.17 -49.25 -40.80
C ASP A 104 4.60 -49.62 -41.24
N VAL A 105 5.16 -50.68 -40.64
CA VAL A 105 6.48 -51.23 -40.98
C VAL A 105 6.31 -52.26 -42.10
N GLY A 106 6.55 -51.84 -43.34
CA GLY A 106 6.66 -52.74 -44.50
C GLY A 106 5.52 -52.68 -45.52
N THR A 107 4.54 -51.78 -45.37
CA THR A 107 3.55 -51.50 -46.42
C THR A 107 4.05 -50.41 -47.38
N PRO A 108 3.91 -50.56 -48.71
CA PRO A 108 4.24 -49.50 -49.66
C PRO A 108 3.29 -48.31 -49.52
N ASP A 109 3.77 -47.19 -48.95
CA ASP A 109 3.00 -45.95 -48.92
C ASP A 109 3.02 -45.24 -50.29
N SER A 110 2.12 -45.67 -51.18
CA SER A 110 1.47 -44.87 -52.23
C SER A 110 0.50 -45.74 -53.02
N VAL A 111 -0.73 -45.87 -52.52
CA VAL A 111 -1.94 -45.91 -53.34
C VAL A 111 -3.01 -45.12 -52.59
N ALA A 112 -3.16 -43.81 -52.83
CA ALA A 112 -4.17 -43.41 -53.80
C ALA A 112 -4.32 -44.46 -54.91
N ASP A 113 -5.30 -45.35 -54.77
CA ASP A 113 -5.77 -46.17 -55.87
C ASP A 113 -6.45 -45.25 -56.90
N GLY A 114 -5.61 -44.60 -57.70
CA GLY A 114 -5.97 -44.06 -58.98
C GLY A 114 -6.14 -45.22 -59.96
N VAL A 115 -7.26 -45.91 -59.89
CA VAL A 115 -7.72 -46.72 -61.00
C VAL A 115 -8.95 -46.04 -61.58
N ALA A 116 -8.71 -45.13 -62.51
CA ALA A 116 -9.64 -44.91 -63.60
C ALA A 116 -9.77 -46.22 -64.39
N ARG A 117 -10.63 -47.13 -63.92
CA ARG A 117 -11.25 -48.17 -64.74
C ARG A 117 -12.69 -47.75 -64.94
N SER A 118 -12.94 -47.17 -66.11
CA SER A 118 -14.26 -47.24 -66.72
C SER A 118 -14.62 -48.71 -66.93
N ALA A 119 -15.56 -49.24 -66.15
CA ALA A 119 -16.49 -50.29 -66.56
C ALA A 119 -17.62 -50.45 -65.52
N HIS A 120 -18.85 -50.47 -66.03
CA HIS A 120 -20.12 -50.82 -65.38
C HIS A 120 -20.06 -51.65 -64.08
N GLN A 121 -20.76 -51.16 -63.04
CA GLN A 121 -21.34 -52.01 -62.01
C GLN A 121 -22.81 -51.62 -61.82
N PRO A 122 -23.76 -52.59 -61.73
CA PRO A 122 -25.18 -52.30 -61.86
C PRO A 122 -25.73 -51.62 -60.60
N PRO A 123 -26.88 -50.91 -60.69
CA PRO A 123 -27.50 -50.27 -59.55
C PRO A 123 -27.89 -51.29 -58.48
N LEU A 124 -27.87 -50.88 -57.21
CA LEU A 124 -28.57 -51.60 -56.16
C LEU A 124 -30.08 -51.67 -56.51
N PRO A 125 -30.79 -52.75 -56.16
CA PRO A 125 -32.19 -52.99 -56.58
C PRO A 125 -33.21 -51.91 -56.18
N ASP A 126 -32.82 -50.95 -55.35
CA ASP A 126 -33.67 -49.92 -54.75
C ASP A 126 -33.25 -48.48 -55.09
N GLY A 127 -32.21 -48.28 -55.93
CA GLY A 127 -31.81 -46.96 -56.42
C GLY A 127 -31.20 -46.01 -55.37
N GLY A 128 -30.79 -46.51 -54.21
CA GLY A 128 -30.12 -45.71 -53.18
C GLY A 128 -28.63 -45.45 -53.45
N VAL A 129 -28.13 -44.27 -53.07
CA VAL A 129 -26.69 -43.96 -53.02
C VAL A 129 -26.15 -44.42 -51.65
N PRO A 130 -25.11 -45.28 -51.57
CA PRO A 130 -24.54 -45.65 -50.28
C PRO A 130 -23.85 -44.45 -49.62
N ASP A 131 -24.15 -44.27 -48.33
CA ASP A 131 -23.62 -43.20 -47.50
C ASP A 131 -22.08 -43.30 -47.40
N ARG A 132 -21.37 -42.26 -47.82
CA ARG A 132 -19.91 -42.20 -47.76
C ARG A 132 -19.49 -41.89 -46.32
N VAL A 133 -19.05 -42.89 -45.58
CA VAL A 133 -18.32 -42.66 -44.32
C VAL A 133 -16.87 -42.28 -44.67
N PRO A 134 -16.37 -41.08 -44.33
CA PRO A 134 -14.98 -40.70 -44.62
C PRO A 134 -14.01 -41.46 -43.70
N GLU A 135 -13.00 -42.11 -44.28
CA GLU A 135 -11.91 -42.84 -43.59
C GLU A 135 -10.88 -41.93 -42.88
N VAL A 136 -11.24 -40.72 -42.46
CA VAL A 136 -10.33 -39.83 -41.72
C VAL A 136 -10.64 -39.92 -40.22
N PRO A 137 -9.72 -40.42 -39.38
CA PRO A 137 -9.86 -40.39 -37.93
C PRO A 137 -10.07 -38.95 -37.42
N ARG A 138 -11.21 -38.70 -36.79
CA ARG A 138 -11.61 -37.40 -36.23
C ARG A 138 -10.92 -37.15 -34.88
N HIS A 139 -9.60 -36.92 -34.89
CA HIS A 139 -8.95 -36.18 -33.80
C HIS A 139 -8.82 -34.73 -34.24
N GLY A 140 -9.68 -33.89 -33.67
CA GLY A 140 -10.11 -32.63 -34.26
C GLY A 140 -9.01 -31.61 -34.55
N ARG A 141 -9.05 -31.05 -35.76
CA ARG A 141 -8.68 -29.65 -35.98
C ARG A 141 -9.34 -28.80 -34.88
N PRO A 142 -8.68 -27.81 -34.27
CA PRO A 142 -9.36 -26.89 -33.37
C PRO A 142 -10.63 -26.36 -34.06
N SER A 143 -11.77 -26.39 -33.35
CA SER A 143 -13.07 -25.98 -33.88
C SER A 143 -13.11 -24.50 -34.31
N THR A 144 -12.16 -23.71 -33.82
CA THR A 144 -11.83 -22.40 -34.35
C THR A 144 -10.78 -22.52 -35.44
N VAL A 145 -11.27 -22.62 -36.69
CA VAL A 145 -10.54 -22.03 -37.80
C VAL A 145 -10.54 -20.54 -37.50
N ALA A 146 -9.43 -20.05 -36.97
CA ALA A 146 -9.12 -18.63 -36.98
C ALA A 146 -9.54 -18.09 -38.35
N GLY A 147 -10.42 -17.08 -38.39
CA GLY A 147 -10.81 -16.45 -39.65
C GLY A 147 -9.56 -16.08 -40.45
N PRO A 148 -9.64 -15.83 -41.76
CA PRO A 148 -8.45 -15.57 -42.59
C PRO A 148 -7.52 -14.46 -42.05
N ARG A 149 -8.01 -13.64 -41.12
CA ARG A 149 -7.35 -12.52 -40.47
C ARG A 149 -6.88 -12.77 -39.02
N VAL A 150 -7.11 -13.97 -38.49
CA VAL A 150 -6.69 -14.39 -37.14
C VAL A 150 -5.55 -15.39 -37.24
N ARG A 151 -4.52 -15.25 -36.40
CA ARG A 151 -3.36 -16.15 -36.34
C ARG A 151 -3.17 -16.61 -34.90
N ILE A 152 -3.04 -17.91 -34.72
CA ILE A 152 -2.94 -18.52 -33.40
C ILE A 152 -1.72 -19.44 -33.36
N LEU A 153 -0.82 -19.19 -32.42
CA LEU A 153 0.19 -20.15 -32.01
C LEU A 153 -0.34 -20.85 -30.76
N LYS A 154 -0.42 -22.18 -30.77
CA LYS A 154 -0.94 -22.96 -29.65
C LYS A 154 0.00 -24.12 -29.31
N SER A 155 0.32 -24.30 -28.03
CA SER A 155 1.05 -25.47 -27.54
C SER A 155 0.13 -26.67 -27.32
N ALA A 156 0.71 -27.88 -27.25
CA ALA A 156 -0.03 -29.09 -26.86
C ALA A 156 -0.67 -28.98 -25.46
N SER A 157 0.01 -28.30 -24.54
CA SER A 157 -0.46 -28.04 -23.17
C SER A 157 -1.56 -26.98 -23.06
N GLY A 158 -1.89 -26.27 -24.15
CA GLY A 158 -3.01 -25.32 -24.18
C GLY A 158 -2.64 -23.84 -24.04
N HIS A 159 -1.35 -23.48 -23.94
CA HIS A 159 -0.91 -22.09 -24.05
C HIS A 159 -1.17 -21.56 -25.46
N ARG A 160 -1.47 -20.26 -25.59
CA ARG A 160 -1.67 -19.67 -26.92
C ARG A 160 -1.28 -18.20 -27.00
N ILE A 161 -0.83 -17.81 -28.18
CA ILE A 161 -0.70 -16.41 -28.60
C ILE A 161 -1.68 -16.20 -29.76
N VAL A 162 -2.52 -15.18 -29.66
CA VAL A 162 -3.57 -14.87 -30.64
C VAL A 162 -3.31 -13.48 -31.20
N LEU A 163 -3.22 -13.38 -32.53
CA LEU A 163 -3.19 -12.12 -33.28
C LEU A 163 -4.50 -12.04 -34.06
N ASP A 164 -5.38 -11.12 -33.68
CA ASP A 164 -6.69 -10.95 -34.30
C ASP A 164 -6.80 -9.57 -34.95
N ASP A 165 -6.66 -9.51 -36.28
CA ASP A 165 -6.80 -8.23 -37.00
C ASP A 165 -8.27 -7.77 -37.11
N ASP A 166 -9.26 -8.62 -36.86
CA ASP A 166 -10.67 -8.25 -36.92
C ASP A 166 -11.08 -7.52 -35.63
N ALA A 167 -10.62 -8.02 -34.49
CA ALA A 167 -10.79 -7.37 -33.18
C ALA A 167 -9.75 -6.27 -32.92
N ASN A 168 -8.65 -6.23 -33.67
CA ASN A 168 -7.44 -5.42 -33.40
C ASN A 168 -6.84 -5.74 -32.02
N VAL A 169 -6.66 -7.04 -31.72
CA VAL A 169 -6.20 -7.51 -30.41
C VAL A 169 -5.00 -8.45 -30.55
N LEU A 170 -4.04 -8.32 -29.64
CA LEU A 170 -3.00 -9.31 -29.35
C LEU A 170 -3.26 -9.93 -27.98
N GLU A 171 -3.32 -11.26 -27.88
CA GLU A 171 -3.52 -11.96 -26.61
C GLU A 171 -2.45 -13.01 -26.34
N ILE A 172 -2.06 -13.13 -25.06
CA ILE A 172 -1.20 -14.19 -24.54
C ILE A 172 -1.96 -14.91 -23.45
N HIS A 173 -2.14 -16.22 -23.57
CA HIS A 173 -2.85 -17.07 -22.62
C HIS A 173 -1.98 -18.22 -22.15
N ASP A 174 -2.06 -18.53 -20.86
CA ASP A 174 -1.61 -19.82 -20.35
C ASP A 174 -2.77 -20.82 -20.17
N ALA A 175 -2.43 -22.05 -19.81
CA ALA A 175 -3.39 -23.13 -19.62
C ALA A 175 -4.12 -23.03 -18.27
N GLN A 176 -3.61 -22.20 -17.35
CA GLN A 176 -4.12 -21.98 -16.00
C GLN A 176 -5.14 -20.84 -15.94
N GLY A 177 -5.36 -20.14 -17.06
CA GLY A 177 -6.35 -19.07 -17.21
C GLY A 177 -5.79 -17.66 -17.03
N ASN A 178 -4.48 -17.51 -16.87
CA ASN A 178 -3.85 -16.19 -16.88
C ASN A 178 -3.83 -15.65 -18.32
N ARG A 179 -4.14 -14.37 -18.48
CA ARG A 179 -4.19 -13.69 -19.78
C ARG A 179 -3.60 -12.30 -19.73
N MET A 180 -2.94 -11.92 -20.82
CA MET A 180 -2.58 -10.55 -21.13
C MET A 180 -3.16 -10.19 -22.49
N THR A 181 -3.98 -9.16 -22.53
CA THR A 181 -4.72 -8.73 -23.72
C THR A 181 -4.34 -7.29 -24.03
N PHE A 182 -3.83 -7.06 -25.24
CA PHE A 182 -3.55 -5.73 -25.78
C PHE A 182 -4.63 -5.43 -26.80
N GLY A 183 -5.55 -4.53 -26.45
CA GLY A 183 -6.67 -4.14 -27.28
C GLY A 183 -6.71 -2.64 -27.55
N PRO A 184 -7.73 -2.18 -28.31
CA PRO A 184 -7.88 -0.77 -28.66
C PRO A 184 -8.12 0.14 -27.44
N GLU A 185 -8.66 -0.40 -26.35
CA GLU A 185 -8.92 0.33 -25.11
C GLU A 185 -7.73 0.31 -24.12
N GLY A 186 -6.69 -0.49 -24.38
CA GLY A 186 -5.51 -0.58 -23.54
C GLY A 186 -5.03 -2.01 -23.30
N VAL A 187 -4.47 -2.23 -22.11
CA VAL A 187 -3.89 -3.52 -21.72
C VAL A 187 -4.65 -4.08 -20.52
N ASP A 188 -5.23 -5.26 -20.69
CA ASP A 188 -5.84 -6.02 -19.60
C ASP A 188 -4.90 -7.16 -19.17
N VAL A 189 -4.66 -7.25 -17.87
CA VAL A 189 -3.91 -8.35 -17.26
C VAL A 189 -4.82 -9.06 -16.29
N VAL A 190 -5.00 -10.37 -16.47
CA VAL A 190 -5.67 -11.23 -15.50
C VAL A 190 -4.70 -12.31 -15.09
N ALA A 191 -4.35 -12.28 -13.81
CA ALA A 191 -3.44 -13.23 -13.19
C ALA A 191 -4.05 -13.76 -11.91
N SER A 192 -3.86 -15.05 -11.65
CA SER A 192 -4.23 -15.69 -10.38
C SER A 192 -3.31 -15.22 -9.25
N ASN A 193 -2.02 -15.04 -9.56
CA ASN A 193 -1.00 -14.48 -8.67
C ASN A 193 -0.06 -13.62 -9.50
N GLU A 194 0.40 -12.50 -8.94
CA GLU A 194 1.40 -11.63 -9.56
C GLU A 194 2.57 -11.40 -8.58
N ARG A 195 3.80 -11.48 -9.08
CA ARG A 195 5.00 -11.09 -8.35
C ARG A 195 5.90 -10.27 -9.26
N THR A 196 6.13 -9.02 -8.89
CA THR A 196 7.05 -8.12 -9.58
C THR A 196 8.29 -7.88 -8.71
N VAL A 197 9.48 -8.23 -9.22
CA VAL A 197 10.77 -7.94 -8.57
C VAL A 197 11.54 -6.97 -9.45
N ASN A 198 11.74 -5.75 -8.97
CA ASN A 198 12.57 -4.74 -9.65
C ASN A 198 13.86 -4.53 -8.86
N HIS A 199 15.01 -4.82 -9.47
CA HIS A 199 16.32 -4.62 -8.88
C HIS A 199 16.88 -3.19 -9.07
N GLY A 200 16.26 -2.42 -9.96
CA GLY A 200 16.60 -1.03 -10.24
C GLY A 200 15.54 -0.04 -9.76
N SER A 201 15.51 1.13 -10.40
CA SER A 201 14.51 2.16 -10.12
C SER A 201 13.18 1.85 -10.82
N ARG A 202 12.06 2.29 -10.23
CA ARG A 202 10.72 2.23 -10.84
C ARG A 202 10.11 3.63 -10.83
N GLY A 203 9.74 4.14 -12.00
CA GLY A 203 8.88 5.32 -12.15
C GLY A 203 7.49 4.89 -12.63
N VAL A 204 6.44 5.55 -12.13
CA VAL A 204 5.05 5.36 -12.57
C VAL A 204 4.43 6.74 -12.73
N THR A 205 3.87 7.00 -13.91
CA THR A 205 3.16 8.25 -14.22
C THR A 205 1.75 7.89 -14.66
N VAL A 206 0.76 8.59 -14.11
CA VAL A 206 -0.66 8.47 -14.48
C VAL A 206 -1.15 9.88 -14.77
N ASP A 207 -1.40 10.19 -16.04
CA ASP A 207 -1.86 11.53 -16.46
C ASP A 207 -3.35 11.76 -16.14
N GLY A 208 -4.11 10.67 -16.06
CA GLY A 208 -5.52 10.66 -15.68
C GLY A 208 -5.73 10.42 -14.18
N ALA A 209 -6.95 10.03 -13.83
CA ALA A 209 -7.28 9.63 -12.47
C ALA A 209 -6.80 8.21 -12.17
N LEU A 210 -6.19 7.99 -11.01
CA LEU A 210 -5.87 6.66 -10.48
C LEU A 210 -6.97 6.23 -9.51
N ARG A 211 -7.54 5.04 -9.75
CA ARG A 211 -8.42 4.35 -8.80
C ARG A 211 -7.83 2.99 -8.47
N GLU A 212 -7.61 2.74 -7.18
CA GLU A 212 -7.12 1.48 -6.67
C GLU A 212 -8.16 0.87 -5.72
N THR A 213 -8.33 -0.45 -5.74
CA THR A 213 -9.24 -1.15 -4.85
C THR A 213 -8.60 -2.45 -4.40
N VAL A 214 -8.39 -2.58 -3.09
CA VAL A 214 -7.84 -3.79 -2.47
C VAL A 214 -8.92 -4.37 -1.56
N ALA A 215 -9.36 -5.59 -1.84
CA ALA A 215 -10.48 -6.21 -1.13
C ALA A 215 -10.09 -6.73 0.27
N ARG A 216 -8.80 -6.83 0.55
CA ARG A 216 -8.21 -7.41 1.76
C ARG A 216 -7.11 -6.47 2.27
N ASP A 217 -6.06 -7.03 2.84
CA ASP A 217 -5.02 -6.27 3.53
C ASP A 217 -4.01 -5.65 2.57
N VAL A 218 -3.52 -4.47 2.95
CA VAL A 218 -2.39 -3.79 2.30
C VAL A 218 -1.24 -3.70 3.30
N THR A 219 -0.09 -4.26 2.94
CA THR A 219 1.17 -4.05 3.68
C THR A 219 2.16 -3.29 2.82
N ARG A 220 2.65 -2.16 3.31
CA ARG A 220 3.66 -1.35 2.64
C ARG A 220 4.88 -1.19 3.55
N THR A 221 6.04 -1.63 3.06
CA THR A 221 7.33 -1.46 3.74
C THR A 221 8.25 -0.62 2.88
N VAL A 222 8.80 0.46 3.44
CA VAL A 222 9.76 1.34 2.79
C VAL A 222 11.04 1.32 3.63
N GLY A 223 12.14 0.83 3.05
CA GLY A 223 13.42 0.76 3.76
C GLY A 223 14.14 2.11 3.91
N GLY A 224 13.78 3.09 3.07
CA GLY A 224 14.31 4.46 3.11
C GLY A 224 13.26 5.50 3.52
N GLY A 225 13.40 6.74 3.05
CA GLY A 225 12.41 7.80 3.25
C GLY A 225 11.19 7.67 2.34
N ALA A 226 10.03 8.12 2.81
CA ALA A 226 8.81 8.23 2.03
C ALA A 226 8.30 9.68 2.07
N THR A 227 8.01 10.24 0.90
CA THR A 227 7.43 11.58 0.74
C THR A 227 6.16 11.46 -0.07
N GLU A 228 5.09 12.06 0.42
CA GLU A 228 3.81 12.18 -0.28
C GLU A 228 3.48 13.67 -0.41
N LYS A 229 3.19 14.11 -1.63
CA LYS A 229 2.79 15.49 -1.92
C LYS A 229 1.50 15.45 -2.73
N VAL A 230 0.45 16.02 -2.16
CA VAL A 230 -0.86 16.16 -2.81
C VAL A 230 -1.15 17.65 -2.94
N ALA A 231 -1.49 18.09 -4.16
CA ALA A 231 -1.78 19.49 -4.43
C ALA A 231 -3.20 19.90 -4.05
N GLY A 232 -4.13 18.95 -4.09
CA GLY A 232 -5.51 19.13 -3.63
C GLY A 232 -5.73 18.53 -2.23
N ASP A 233 -7.00 18.24 -1.94
CA ASP A 233 -7.42 17.76 -0.62
C ASP A 233 -7.07 16.28 -0.40
N VAL A 234 -6.84 15.92 0.86
CA VAL A 234 -6.62 14.54 1.30
C VAL A 234 -7.69 14.18 2.33
N ALA A 235 -8.54 13.21 1.99
CA ALA A 235 -9.49 12.61 2.92
C ALA A 235 -9.04 11.19 3.29
N ARG A 236 -9.09 10.86 4.59
CA ARG A 236 -8.79 9.52 5.11
C ARG A 236 -9.89 9.07 6.05
N GLU A 237 -10.49 7.92 5.76
CA GLU A 237 -11.52 7.29 6.58
C GLU A 237 -11.06 5.90 7.00
N PHE A 238 -11.13 5.63 8.31
CA PHE A 238 -10.77 4.34 8.89
C PHE A 238 -12.01 3.77 9.57
N GLY A 239 -12.52 2.62 9.12
CA GLY A 239 -13.74 2.01 9.68
C GLY A 239 -13.58 1.41 11.09
N ALA A 240 -12.35 1.41 11.64
CA ALA A 240 -12.04 0.86 12.95
C ALA A 240 -10.92 1.68 13.62
N THR A 241 -9.78 1.06 13.92
CA THR A 241 -8.69 1.67 14.70
C THR A 241 -7.59 2.23 13.82
N LEU A 242 -7.08 3.43 14.16
CA LEU A 242 -5.82 3.98 13.66
C LEU A 242 -4.77 3.97 14.78
N THR A 243 -3.62 3.34 14.53
CA THR A 243 -2.45 3.37 15.41
C THR A 243 -1.27 3.98 14.69
N GLU A 244 -0.68 5.03 15.25
CA GLU A 244 0.49 5.72 14.69
C GLU A 244 1.64 5.68 15.70
N THR A 245 2.80 5.20 15.27
CA THR A 245 4.03 5.15 16.08
C THR A 245 5.14 5.86 15.35
N VAL A 246 5.71 6.91 15.96
CA VAL A 246 6.81 7.70 15.40
C VAL A 246 8.04 7.53 16.28
N GLY A 247 9.13 6.99 15.72
CA GLY A 247 10.32 6.63 16.50
C GLY A 247 11.18 7.80 17.00
N ARG A 248 10.96 9.03 16.48
CA ARG A 248 11.73 10.22 16.87
C ARG A 248 10.85 11.44 17.10
N VAL A 249 10.46 12.15 16.04
CA VAL A 249 9.74 13.43 16.11
C VAL A 249 8.54 13.38 15.19
N LEU A 250 7.38 13.74 15.74
CA LEU A 250 6.17 14.05 14.98
C LEU A 250 6.03 15.58 14.90
N SER A 251 6.03 16.13 13.69
CA SER A 251 5.77 17.55 13.44
C SER A 251 4.51 17.68 12.60
N ARG A 252 3.62 18.60 12.99
CA ARG A 252 2.41 18.95 12.26
C ARG A 252 2.35 20.47 12.12
N THR A 253 2.03 20.93 10.93
CA THR A 253 1.81 22.35 10.65
C THR A 253 0.53 22.45 9.83
N VAL A 254 -0.38 23.31 10.29
CA VAL A 254 -1.63 23.65 9.62
C VAL A 254 -1.59 25.14 9.35
N ASP A 255 -1.95 25.55 8.13
CA ASP A 255 -1.91 26.95 7.72
C ASP A 255 -3.14 27.74 8.21
N ALA A 256 -3.39 28.91 7.62
CA ALA A 256 -4.37 29.89 8.07
C ALA A 256 -5.82 29.36 8.15
N THR A 257 -6.13 28.19 7.59
CA THR A 257 -7.46 27.58 7.63
C THR A 257 -7.81 26.94 8.98
N GLY A 258 -6.82 26.74 9.86
CA GLY A 258 -7.00 26.26 11.23
C GLY A 258 -7.18 24.75 11.37
N GLU A 259 -7.07 24.24 12.61
CA GLU A 259 -7.27 22.83 12.94
C GLU A 259 -8.53 22.67 13.80
N THR A 260 -9.39 21.70 13.44
CA THR A 260 -10.52 21.27 14.27
C THR A 260 -10.33 19.81 14.63
N VAL A 261 -10.41 19.49 15.92
CA VAL A 261 -10.30 18.12 16.43
C VAL A 261 -11.56 17.82 17.25
N GLU A 262 -12.36 16.87 16.76
CA GLU A 262 -13.52 16.36 17.48
C GLU A 262 -13.23 14.94 17.97
N VAL A 263 -13.41 14.72 19.27
CA VAL A 263 -13.32 13.39 19.88
C VAL A 263 -14.58 13.19 20.72
N THR A 264 -15.43 12.26 20.29
CA THR A 264 -16.67 11.92 20.98
C THR A 264 -16.44 11.05 22.22
N GLY A 265 -15.35 10.28 22.21
CA GLY A 265 -14.88 9.49 23.34
C GLY A 265 -13.92 10.26 24.27
N PRO A 266 -13.36 9.59 25.29
CA PRO A 266 -12.41 10.21 26.19
C PRO A 266 -11.06 10.50 25.50
N VAL A 267 -10.44 11.62 25.86
CA VAL A 267 -9.07 11.97 25.47
C VAL A 267 -8.15 11.76 26.66
N ARG A 268 -7.10 10.94 26.49
CA ARG A 268 -6.01 10.82 27.45
C ARG A 268 -4.70 11.21 26.77
N ARG A 269 -4.01 12.18 27.36
CA ARG A 269 -2.67 12.60 26.94
C ARG A 269 -1.68 12.35 28.07
N THR A 270 -0.59 11.66 27.78
CA THR A 270 0.51 11.44 28.71
C THR A 270 1.79 11.94 28.06
N VAL A 271 2.47 12.87 28.74
CA VAL A 271 3.73 13.45 28.29
C VAL A 271 4.72 13.28 29.42
N HIS A 272 5.82 12.58 29.15
CA HIS A 272 6.90 12.39 30.14
C HIS A 272 7.84 13.58 30.22
N GLY A 273 7.96 14.34 29.12
CA GLY A 273 8.68 15.61 29.08
C GLY A 273 7.79 16.80 29.46
N SER A 274 8.20 18.00 29.03
CA SER A 274 7.40 19.22 29.21
C SER A 274 6.29 19.36 28.18
N VAL A 275 5.26 20.13 28.54
CA VAL A 275 4.26 20.66 27.62
C VAL A 275 4.37 22.17 27.64
N THR A 276 4.56 22.76 26.46
CA THR A 276 4.49 24.21 26.25
C THR A 276 3.41 24.47 25.21
N GLU A 277 2.53 25.42 25.50
CA GLU A 277 1.48 25.88 24.61
C GLU A 277 1.60 27.40 24.51
N GLN A 278 1.70 27.91 23.29
CA GLN A 278 1.72 29.34 23.01
C GLN A 278 0.56 29.66 22.08
N VAL A 279 -0.27 30.61 22.50
CA VAL A 279 -1.41 31.09 21.73
C VAL A 279 -1.31 32.61 21.68
N ASP A 280 -1.06 33.15 20.49
CA ASP A 280 -0.95 34.59 20.28
C ASP A 280 -2.34 35.28 20.30
N GLY A 281 -3.39 34.52 20.00
CA GLY A 281 -4.78 34.94 20.08
C GLY A 281 -5.43 34.67 21.44
N ALA A 282 -6.76 34.61 21.47
CA ALA A 282 -7.49 34.28 22.68
C ALA A 282 -7.37 32.77 23.00
N TYR A 283 -7.12 32.45 24.28
CA TYR A 283 -7.20 31.09 24.80
C TYR A 283 -8.48 30.90 25.59
N GLY A 284 -9.27 29.87 25.25
CA GLY A 284 -10.53 29.56 25.91
C GLY A 284 -10.61 28.08 26.28
N LEU A 285 -11.01 27.81 27.52
CA LEU A 285 -11.29 26.46 28.01
C LEU A 285 -12.70 26.42 28.60
N THR A 286 -13.54 25.52 28.11
CA THR A 286 -14.90 25.30 28.64
C THR A 286 -15.07 23.82 28.95
N ALA A 287 -15.50 23.51 30.17
CA ALA A 287 -15.85 22.16 30.59
C ALA A 287 -17.25 22.17 31.21
N GLY A 288 -18.12 21.26 30.79
CA GLY A 288 -19.49 21.18 31.29
C GLY A 288 -19.62 20.70 32.74
N SER A 289 -18.55 20.14 33.31
CA SER A 289 -18.49 19.66 34.69
C SER A 289 -17.45 20.45 35.50
N GLY A 290 -16.22 19.94 35.61
CA GLY A 290 -15.14 20.58 36.37
C GLY A 290 -13.82 20.54 35.63
N VAL A 291 -12.97 21.52 35.94
CA VAL A 291 -11.57 21.55 35.51
C VAL A 291 -10.70 21.38 36.75
N GLY A 292 -9.89 20.33 36.78
CA GLY A 292 -8.95 20.05 37.87
C GLY A 292 -7.51 20.27 37.42
N ILE A 293 -6.72 20.94 38.24
CA ILE A 293 -5.27 21.09 38.05
C ILE A 293 -4.59 20.57 39.31
N THR A 294 -3.66 19.64 39.16
CA THR A 294 -2.86 19.09 40.25
C THR A 294 -1.42 19.04 39.80
N THR A 295 -0.53 19.69 40.55
CA THR A 295 0.90 19.81 40.24
C THR A 295 1.72 19.31 41.42
N GLY A 296 2.87 18.67 41.15
CA GLY A 296 3.84 18.36 42.19
C GLY A 296 4.68 19.57 42.62
N GLY A 297 4.70 20.64 41.81
CA GLY A 297 5.31 21.94 42.10
C GLY A 297 4.27 23.06 42.20
N GLY A 298 4.70 24.31 42.01
CA GLY A 298 3.80 25.48 42.03
C GLY A 298 3.02 25.69 40.73
N VAL A 299 1.94 26.47 40.81
CA VAL A 299 1.18 27.01 39.67
C VAL A 299 1.36 28.53 39.68
N ASN A 300 1.79 29.10 38.55
CA ASN A 300 1.91 30.54 38.38
C ASN A 300 0.93 31.03 37.30
N VAL A 301 0.13 32.05 37.62
CA VAL A 301 -0.81 32.69 36.68
C VAL A 301 -0.49 34.18 36.67
N VAL A 302 -0.02 34.69 35.54
CA VAL A 302 0.35 36.09 35.35
C VAL A 302 -0.52 36.66 34.24
N SER A 303 -1.19 37.78 34.51
CA SER A 303 -1.97 38.52 33.53
C SER A 303 -1.45 39.95 33.44
N GLY A 304 -1.30 40.46 32.22
CA GLY A 304 -1.02 41.89 31.99
C GLY A 304 -2.25 42.78 32.21
N GLY A 305 -3.44 42.20 32.32
CA GLY A 305 -4.71 42.89 32.54
C GLY A 305 -5.45 42.40 33.79
N ALA A 306 -6.71 42.82 33.93
CA ALA A 306 -7.55 42.40 35.04
C ALA A 306 -7.74 40.87 35.07
N THR A 307 -7.61 40.27 36.24
CA THR A 307 -7.87 38.84 36.47
C THR A 307 -9.13 38.70 37.30
N THR A 308 -10.10 37.93 36.81
CA THR A 308 -11.37 37.64 37.51
C THR A 308 -11.48 36.16 37.80
N ILE A 309 -11.71 35.81 39.07
CA ILE A 309 -12.05 34.45 39.49
C ILE A 309 -13.43 34.53 40.15
N ALA A 310 -14.39 33.79 39.62
CA ALA A 310 -15.77 33.82 40.09
C ALA A 310 -16.33 32.39 40.21
N ALA A 311 -17.22 32.18 41.17
CA ALA A 311 -17.98 30.96 41.34
C ALA A 311 -19.47 31.31 41.40
N ALA A 312 -20.33 30.49 40.79
CA ALA A 312 -21.78 30.69 40.81
C ALA A 312 -22.38 30.46 42.21
N SER A 313 -21.78 29.58 43.02
CA SER A 313 -22.06 29.41 44.44
C SER A 313 -21.07 30.21 45.29
N PRO A 314 -21.50 30.77 46.44
CA PRO A 314 -20.63 31.52 47.33
C PRO A 314 -19.61 30.60 48.00
N GLY A 315 -18.43 30.48 47.41
CA GLY A 315 -17.31 29.75 48.01
C GLY A 315 -16.10 29.68 47.09
N LEU A 316 -14.99 30.27 47.53
CA LEU A 316 -13.64 29.97 47.06
C LEU A 316 -12.89 29.41 48.27
N GLY A 317 -12.58 28.12 48.26
CA GLY A 317 -11.82 27.47 49.33
C GLY A 317 -10.34 27.75 49.14
N ILE A 318 -9.78 28.70 49.92
CA ILE A 318 -8.37 29.07 49.86
C ILE A 318 -7.78 29.00 51.27
N THR A 319 -6.70 28.23 51.44
CA THR A 319 -6.09 27.98 52.76
C THR A 319 -5.25 29.16 53.25
N ALA A 320 -4.55 29.84 52.33
CA ALA A 320 -3.74 31.01 52.62
C ALA A 320 -3.78 31.94 51.41
N VAL A 321 -3.94 33.23 51.67
CA VAL A 321 -3.87 34.29 50.67
C VAL A 321 -2.83 35.27 51.14
N ASP A 322 -1.82 35.53 50.30
CA ASP A 322 -0.90 36.65 50.48
C ASP A 322 -1.24 37.72 49.43
N VAL A 323 -1.35 38.96 49.86
CA VAL A 323 -1.75 40.08 48.99
C VAL A 323 -0.70 41.19 49.14
N ASP A 324 0.24 41.24 48.21
CA ASP A 324 1.16 42.36 48.07
C ASP A 324 0.51 43.45 47.21
N ALA A 325 -0.34 44.27 47.83
CA ALA A 325 -0.95 45.42 47.19
C ALA A 325 -0.02 46.64 47.34
N GLY A 326 0.92 46.83 46.41
CA GLY A 326 1.88 47.94 46.48
C GLY A 326 1.23 49.32 46.68
N VAL A 327 0.45 49.82 45.69
CA VAL A 327 -0.20 51.16 45.71
C VAL A 327 -1.74 51.06 45.54
N GLY A 328 -2.30 49.86 45.73
CA GLY A 328 -3.70 49.56 45.48
C GLY A 328 -4.50 49.33 46.76
N ASN A 329 -5.79 49.67 46.75
CA ASN A 329 -6.70 49.31 47.83
C ASN A 329 -7.14 47.84 47.70
N VAL A 330 -7.02 47.07 48.78
CA VAL A 330 -7.72 45.78 48.91
C VAL A 330 -9.17 46.06 49.30
N SER A 331 -10.11 45.85 48.38
CA SER A 331 -11.55 46.06 48.64
C SER A 331 -12.28 44.72 48.73
N LEU A 332 -12.87 44.45 49.90
CA LEU A 332 -13.67 43.25 50.17
C LEU A 332 -15.13 43.67 50.35
N ASN A 333 -15.96 43.46 49.32
CA ASN A 333 -17.39 43.78 49.39
C ASN A 333 -18.20 42.51 49.74
N THR A 334 -18.63 42.40 50.99
CA THR A 334 -19.50 41.31 51.43
C THR A 334 -20.96 41.73 51.29
N ARG A 335 -21.67 41.16 50.31
CA ARG A 335 -23.09 41.47 50.02
C ARG A 335 -24.04 41.21 51.21
N LEU A 336 -23.57 40.50 52.25
CA LEU A 336 -24.30 40.12 53.48
C LEU A 336 -23.54 40.49 54.79
N GLY A 337 -22.49 41.32 54.73
CA GLY A 337 -22.03 42.10 55.88
C GLY A 337 -21.28 41.40 57.02
N VAL A 338 -20.78 40.17 56.85
CA VAL A 338 -19.94 39.53 57.89
C VAL A 338 -18.57 39.15 57.32
N LEU A 339 -17.55 39.86 57.78
CA LEU A 339 -16.13 39.53 57.57
C LEU A 339 -15.58 39.06 58.93
N GLN A 340 -15.42 37.74 59.09
CA GLN A 340 -14.84 37.16 60.31
C GLN A 340 -13.33 36.98 60.12
N LEU A 341 -12.55 37.84 60.77
CA LEU A 341 -11.09 37.81 60.74
C LEU A 341 -10.58 37.19 62.05
N GLY A 342 -10.22 35.91 62.00
CA GLY A 342 -9.61 35.22 63.15
C GLY A 342 -8.12 35.55 63.24
N GLY A 343 -7.66 36.08 64.37
CA GLY A 343 -6.22 36.19 64.66
C GLY A 343 -5.45 37.31 63.94
N LEU A 344 -6.11 38.42 63.58
CA LEU A 344 -5.42 39.59 63.03
C LEU A 344 -4.32 40.12 63.96
N SER A 345 -3.12 40.27 63.42
CA SER A 345 -2.04 41.05 64.02
C SER A 345 -1.63 42.10 63.00
N ALA A 346 -2.07 43.34 63.18
CA ALA A 346 -1.70 44.45 62.30
C ALA A 346 -0.45 45.12 62.87
N VAL A 347 0.68 44.99 62.17
CA VAL A 347 1.91 45.70 62.51
C VAL A 347 2.16 46.70 61.39
N SER A 348 1.67 47.93 61.55
CA SER A 348 2.05 49.01 60.63
C SER A 348 3.52 49.39 60.91
N PRO A 349 4.42 49.39 59.92
CA PRO A 349 5.77 49.90 60.10
C PRO A 349 5.84 51.45 60.08
N MET A 350 4.72 52.16 59.90
CA MET A 350 4.74 53.61 59.77
C MET A 350 3.89 54.31 60.83
N VAL A 351 4.57 55.26 61.49
CA VAL A 351 4.12 56.26 62.45
C VAL A 351 4.13 55.81 63.92
N LEU A 352 5.34 55.83 64.49
CA LEU A 352 5.66 55.66 65.91
C LEU A 352 5.17 56.84 66.80
N GLY A 353 4.12 57.55 66.39
CA GLY A 353 3.54 58.69 67.12
C GLY A 353 2.04 58.52 67.38
N ASP A 354 1.26 58.28 66.32
CA ASP A 354 -0.21 58.30 66.40
C ASP A 354 -0.85 56.90 66.49
N GLY A 355 -0.15 55.85 66.07
CA GLY A 355 -0.70 54.49 65.98
C GLY A 355 -1.05 53.86 67.34
N LEU A 356 -0.30 54.20 68.39
CA LEU A 356 -0.56 53.75 69.76
C LEU A 356 -1.86 54.37 70.30
N ALA A 357 -2.07 55.66 70.05
CA ALA A 357 -3.26 56.38 70.48
C ALA A 357 -4.53 55.81 69.81
N GLN A 358 -4.48 55.53 68.51
CA GLN A 358 -5.60 54.90 67.80
C GLN A 358 -5.88 53.47 68.27
N HIS A 359 -4.85 52.67 68.55
CA HIS A 359 -5.01 51.30 69.05
C HIS A 359 -5.75 51.26 70.39
N LEU A 360 -5.38 52.16 71.32
CA LEU A 360 -6.03 52.26 72.61
C LEU A 360 -7.44 52.85 72.53
N LEU A 361 -7.70 53.76 71.58
CA LEU A 361 -9.05 54.26 71.32
C LEU A 361 -9.98 53.14 70.84
N MET A 362 -9.50 52.26 69.95
CA MET A 362 -10.21 51.07 69.50
C MET A 362 -10.47 50.07 70.64
N LEU A 363 -9.46 49.77 71.46
CA LEU A 363 -9.62 48.91 72.64
C LEU A 363 -10.67 49.46 73.61
N SER A 364 -10.71 50.79 73.81
CA SER A 364 -11.69 51.44 74.67
C SER A 364 -13.13 51.34 74.13
N THR A 365 -13.32 51.43 72.81
CA THR A 365 -14.64 51.33 72.18
C THR A 365 -15.14 49.89 72.16
N ILE A 366 -14.26 48.92 71.92
CA ILE A 366 -14.56 47.49 72.02
C ILE A 366 -14.93 47.11 73.46
N ALA A 367 -14.18 47.58 74.47
CA ALA A 367 -14.49 47.33 75.86
C ALA A 367 -15.85 47.93 76.29
N LYS A 368 -16.18 49.15 75.80
CA LYS A 368 -17.49 49.79 76.02
C LYS A 368 -18.65 49.01 75.37
N ALA A 369 -18.42 48.30 74.26
CA ALA A 369 -19.45 47.52 73.57
C ALA A 369 -19.72 46.15 74.21
N ILE A 370 -18.71 45.51 74.81
CA ILE A 370 -18.82 44.12 75.31
C ILE A 370 -19.30 44.05 76.77
N ASN A 371 -18.99 45.05 77.62
CA ASN A 371 -19.40 45.04 79.02
C ASN A 371 -19.74 46.45 79.55
N PRO A 372 -20.98 46.95 79.34
CA PRO A 372 -21.34 48.32 79.70
C PRO A 372 -21.39 48.58 81.22
N MET A 373 -21.50 47.54 82.05
CA MET A 373 -21.70 47.67 83.51
C MET A 373 -20.39 47.94 84.27
N THR A 374 -19.23 47.46 83.80
CA THR A 374 -17.92 47.74 84.43
C THR A 374 -17.35 49.12 84.06
N VAL A 375 -17.88 49.77 83.02
CA VAL A 375 -17.43 51.08 82.55
C VAL A 375 -17.87 52.22 83.49
N ALA A 376 -18.91 52.05 84.31
CA ALA A 376 -19.33 53.09 85.24
C ALA A 376 -18.27 53.46 86.31
N ALA A 377 -17.35 52.54 86.64
CA ALA A 377 -16.29 52.79 87.62
C ALA A 377 -15.03 53.44 87.03
N TYR A 378 -14.75 53.22 85.74
CA TYR A 378 -13.51 53.68 85.08
C TYR A 378 -13.75 54.65 83.90
N GLY A 379 -15.00 54.92 83.54
CA GLY A 379 -15.39 55.80 82.43
C GLY A 379 -14.74 57.19 82.46
N PRO A 380 -14.74 57.91 83.61
CA PRO A 380 -14.08 59.20 83.71
C PRO A 380 -12.55 59.13 83.54
N ALA A 381 -11.91 58.06 84.01
CA ALA A 381 -10.47 57.87 83.89
C ALA A 381 -10.06 57.56 82.44
N LEU A 382 -10.86 56.75 81.73
CA LEU A 382 -10.64 56.42 80.32
C LEU A 382 -10.91 57.62 79.39
N ASP A 383 -11.94 58.41 79.69
CA ASP A 383 -12.26 59.61 78.90
C ASP A 383 -11.22 60.73 79.12
N VAL A 384 -10.68 60.87 80.35
CA VAL A 384 -9.54 61.78 80.63
C VAL A 384 -8.26 61.31 79.94
N TRP A 385 -8.00 60.00 79.89
CA TRP A 385 -6.81 59.45 79.24
C TRP A 385 -6.88 59.56 77.70
N ALA A 386 -8.08 59.43 77.12
CA ALA A 386 -8.37 59.68 75.71
C ALA A 386 -8.31 61.17 75.34
N ALA A 387 -8.62 62.07 76.28
CA ALA A 387 -8.50 63.51 76.06
C ALA A 387 -7.04 64.03 76.17
N LEU A 388 -6.18 63.34 76.91
CA LEU A 388 -4.77 63.71 77.10
C LEU A 388 -3.84 63.17 76.00
N THR A 389 -4.27 62.16 75.25
CA THR A 389 -3.45 61.46 74.25
C THR A 389 -2.93 62.36 73.12
N PRO A 390 -3.68 63.35 72.59
CA PRO A 390 -3.17 64.26 71.55
C PRO A 390 -2.06 65.22 72.02
N VAL A 391 -1.84 65.33 73.34
CA VAL A 391 -0.95 66.33 73.95
C VAL A 391 0.27 65.70 74.62
N MET A 392 0.36 64.36 74.65
CA MET A 392 1.51 63.65 75.20
C MET A 392 2.57 63.43 74.13
N ASP A 393 3.65 64.22 74.19
CA ASP A 393 4.85 63.99 73.40
C ASP A 393 5.60 62.75 73.93
N LEU A 394 5.40 61.61 73.26
CA LEU A 394 6.01 60.32 73.62
C LEU A 394 7.39 60.11 72.99
N SER A 395 7.97 61.12 72.34
CA SER A 395 9.34 61.08 71.81
C SER A 395 10.40 60.85 72.90
N TYR A 396 10.06 61.07 74.17
CA TYR A 396 10.95 60.90 75.33
C TYR A 396 11.27 59.44 75.72
N PHE A 397 10.53 58.44 75.21
CA PHE A 397 10.87 57.02 75.42
C PHE A 397 11.82 56.45 74.34
N GLY A 398 12.20 57.27 73.35
CA GLY A 398 13.13 56.91 72.28
C GLY A 398 14.60 57.01 72.68
N PHE A 399 15.04 56.37 73.76
CA PHE A 399 16.48 56.23 74.05
C PHE A 399 16.78 54.98 74.90
N VAL A 400 16.92 53.79 74.28
CA VAL A 400 17.94 52.78 74.63
C VAL A 400 18.21 51.85 73.43
N LYS A 401 19.43 51.98 72.89
CA LYS A 401 20.28 51.02 72.15
C LYS A 401 19.86 50.43 70.79
N ARG A 402 20.61 50.88 69.77
CA ARG A 402 21.01 50.12 68.58
C ARG A 402 22.10 49.07 68.86
N PHE A 403 22.14 48.08 67.96
CA PHE A 403 23.20 47.15 67.49
C PHE A 403 23.09 45.67 67.92
N PRO A 404 23.53 44.70 67.09
CA PRO A 404 23.64 44.66 65.62
C PRO A 404 23.05 43.38 64.98
N VAL A 405 23.16 43.35 63.65
CA VAL A 405 22.78 42.33 62.66
C VAL A 405 23.31 40.92 62.97
N GLY A 406 22.49 39.92 62.65
CA GLY A 406 22.84 38.54 62.33
C GLY A 406 21.95 38.05 61.21
#